data_AF-A0A8C4PY49-F1
#
_entry.id   AF-A0A8C4PY49-F1
#
_cell.length_a   1.000
_cell.length_b   1.000
_cell.length_c   1.000
_cell.angle_alpha   90.00
_cell.angle_beta   90.00
_cell.angle_gamma   90.00
#
_symmetry.space_group_name_H-M   'P 1'
#
loop_
_entity.id
_entity.type
_entity.pdbx_description
1 polymer ?
#
loop_
_entity_poly.entity_id
_entity_poly.type
_entity_poly.pdbx_seq_one_letter_code
_entity_poly.pdbx_strand_id
1 'polypeptide(L)' 'MYMPNSARIAFLQGERKGQENLKKDLVRRIKMLEYALKQERAKYHKLKYGTDLNQGEMKAPAFDMGMFVLN' A
#
# COMPACT_ATOMS: atom_id res chain seq x y z
N MET A 1 35.52 -10.53 19.09
CA MET A 1 35.48 -9.07 18.82
C MET A 1 34.04 -8.62 19.00
N TYR A 2 33.76 -7.76 19.98
CA TYR A 2 32.40 -7.26 20.24
C TYR A 2 32.11 -6.05 19.34
N MET A 3 30.91 -6.01 18.74
CA MET A 3 30.48 -4.80 18.02
C MET A 3 30.19 -3.66 19.02
N PRO A 4 30.58 -2.41 18.69
CA PRO A 4 30.21 -1.25 19.50
C PRO A 4 28.68 -1.10 19.57
N ASN A 5 28.15 -0.73 20.74
CA ASN A 5 26.71 -0.54 20.94
C ASN A 5 26.10 0.45 19.94
N SER A 6 26.83 1.51 19.57
CA SER A 6 26.42 2.49 18.55
C SER A 6 26.23 1.87 17.16
N ALA A 7 27.13 0.97 16.75
CA ALA A 7 27.03 0.27 15.47
C ALA A 7 25.82 -0.68 15.42
N ARG A 8 25.54 -1.38 16.53
CA ARG A 8 24.35 -2.22 16.66
C ARG A 8 23.06 -1.40 16.59
N ILE A 9 23.02 -0.25 17.26
CA ILE A 9 21.86 0.66 17.22
C ILE A 9 21.64 1.19 15.81
N ALA A 10 22.68 1.66 15.12
CA ALA A 10 22.58 2.18 13.76
C ALA A 10 22.07 1.12 12.77
N PHE A 11 22.57 -0.12 12.88
CA PHE A 11 22.08 -1.25 12.09
C PHE A 11 20.59 -1.50 12.32
N LEU A 12 20.15 -1.62 13.59
CA LEU A 12 18.74 -1.85 13.93
C LEU A 12 17.82 -0.71 13.47
N GLN A 13 18.30 0.54 13.49
CA GLN A 13 17.54 1.69 12.98
C GLN A 13 17.37 1.63 11.46
N GLY A 14 18.42 1.24 10.72
CA GLY A 14 18.37 1.01 9.28
C GLY A 14 17.37 -0.08 8.90
N GLU A 15 17.46 -1.24 9.57
CA GLU A 15 16.53 -2.37 9.39
C GLU A 15 15.07 -1.95 9.64
N ARG A 16 14.82 -1.21 10.72
CA ARG A 16 13.47 -0.72 11.04
C ARG A 16 12.92 0.23 9.95
N LYS A 17 13.75 1.16 9.43
CA LYS A 17 13.35 2.07 8.33
C LYS A 17 13.02 1.27 7.06
N GLY A 18 13.82 0.26 6.73
CA GLY A 18 13.58 -0.65 5.61
C GLY A 18 12.25 -1.39 5.75
N GLN A 19 11.97 -1.97 6.92
CA GLN A 19 10.70 -2.65 7.21
C GLN A 19 9.49 -1.71 7.13
N GLU A 20 9.61 -0.47 7.62
CA GLU A 20 8.52 0.50 7.54
C GLU A 20 8.19 0.88 6.09
N ASN A 21 9.22 1.07 5.26
CA ASN A 21 9.04 1.35 3.84
C ASN A 21 8.38 0.17 3.12
N LEU A 22 8.81 -1.05 3.41
CA LEU A 22 8.19 -2.26 2.84
C LEU A 22 6.72 -2.38 3.27
N LYS A 23 6.42 -2.18 4.55
CA LYS A 23 5.05 -2.18 5.07
C LYS A 23 4.18 -1.15 4.34
N LYS A 24 4.67 0.09 4.16
CA LYS A 24 3.95 1.15 3.43
C LYS A 24 3.66 0.71 2.00
N ASP A 25 4.63 0.11 1.32
CA ASP A 25 4.45 -0.35 -0.06
C ASP A 25 3.44 -1.49 -0.17
N LEU A 26 3.52 -2.49 0.71
CA LEU A 26 2.57 -3.59 0.75
C LEU A 26 1.14 -3.12 0.99
N VAL A 27 0.94 -2.18 1.93
CA VAL A 27 -0.38 -1.58 2.18
C VAL A 27 -0.91 -0.86 0.93
N ARG A 28 -0.05 -0.13 0.21
CA ARG A 28 -0.44 0.52 -1.06
C ARG A 28 -0.85 -0.50 -2.11
N ARG A 29 -0.10 -1.59 -2.28
CA ARG A 29 -0.41 -2.67 -3.23
C ARG A 29 -1.74 -3.35 -2.91
N ILE A 30 -2.00 -3.65 -1.63
CA ILE A 30 -3.28 -4.23 -1.20
C ILE A 30 -4.44 -3.31 -1.58
N LYS A 31 -4.35 -2.01 -1.26
CA LYS A 31 -5.39 -1.03 -1.61
C LYS A 31 -5.62 -0.92 -3.13
N MET A 32 -4.56 -1.01 -3.93
CA MET A 32 -4.67 -1.02 -5.39
C MET A 32 -5.36 -2.27 -5.91
N LEU A 33 -5.03 -3.44 -5.37
CA LEU A 33 -5.66 -4.70 -5.74
C LEU A 33 -7.14 -4.73 -5.35
N GLU A 34 -7.48 -4.22 -4.16
CA GLU A 34 -8.87 -4.08 -3.71
C GLU A 34 -9.66 -3.14 -4.63
N TYR A 35 -9.07 -2.01 -5.04
CA TYR A 35 -9.70 -1.07 -5.96
C TYR A 35 -9.89 -1.67 -7.36
N ALA A 36 -8.88 -2.34 -7.91
CA ALA A 36 -8.98 -3.04 -9.20
C ALA A 36 -10.06 -4.13 -9.16
N LEU A 37 -10.12 -4.91 -8.08
CA LEU A 37 -11.15 -5.94 -7.90
C LEU A 37 -12.56 -5.36 -7.83
N LYS A 38 -12.76 -4.24 -7.13
CA LYS A 38 -14.05 -3.55 -7.07
C LYS A 38 -14.48 -3.06 -8.46
N GLN A 39 -13.57 -2.46 -9.22
CA GLN A 39 -13.85 -2.05 -10.61
C GLN A 39 -14.25 -3.24 -11.49
N GLU A 40 -13.49 -4.35 -11.43
CA GLU A 40 -13.78 -5.55 -12.23
C GLU A 40 -15.17 -6.12 -11.89
N ARG A 41 -15.54 -6.14 -10.60
CA ARG A 41 -16.87 -6.56 -10.15
C ARG A 41 -17.99 -5.66 -10.67
N ALA A 42 -17.81 -4.34 -10.64
CA ALA A 42 -18.77 -3.39 -11.20
C ALA A 42 -18.97 -3.59 -12.70
N LYS A 43 -17.87 -3.73 -13.45
CA LYS A 43 -17.89 -4.01 -14.89
C LYS A 43 -18.62 -5.32 -15.20
N TYR A 44 -18.27 -6.40 -14.49
CA TYR A 44 -18.89 -7.71 -14.70
C TYR A 44 -20.40 -7.69 -14.43
N HIS A 45 -20.86 -7.02 -13.37
CA HIS A 45 -22.28 -6.94 -13.07
C HIS A 45 -23.06 -6.14 -14.10
N LYS A 46 -22.51 -5.00 -14.55
CA LYS A 46 -23.12 -4.22 -15.63
C LYS A 46 -23.29 -5.06 -16.89
N LEU A 47 -22.28 -5.86 -17.24
CA LEU A 47 -22.33 -6.78 -18.38
C LEU A 47 -23.34 -7.91 -18.18
N LYS A 48 -23.41 -8.50 -16.98
CA LYS A 48 -24.25 -9.69 -16.71
C LYS A 48 -25.73 -9.37 -16.50
N TYR A 49 -26.03 -8.27 -15.81
CA TYR A 49 -27.39 -7.95 -15.36
C TYR A 49 -27.94 -6.67 -15.99
N GLY A 50 -27.17 -5.99 -16.85
CA GLY A 50 -27.60 -4.76 -17.52
C GLY A 50 -27.84 -3.58 -16.59
N THR A 51 -27.44 -3.68 -15.31
CA THR A 51 -27.68 -2.69 -14.26
C THR A 51 -26.38 -2.35 -13.55
N ASP A 52 -26.25 -1.09 -13.13
CA ASP A 52 -25.08 -0.62 -12.38
C ASP A 52 -25.12 -1.16 -10.93
N LEU A 53 -23.96 -1.63 -10.44
CA LEU A 53 -23.79 -1.96 -9.03
C LEU A 53 -23.67 -0.67 -8.22
N ASN A 54 -24.60 -0.45 -7.30
CA ASN A 54 -24.48 0.62 -6.31
C ASN A 54 -23.46 0.21 -5.23
N GLN A 55 -22.16 0.40 -5.51
CA GLN A 55 -21.05 0.01 -4.63
C GLN A 55 -20.55 1.16 -3.73
N GLY A 56 -21.33 2.23 -3.56
CA GLY A 56 -20.87 3.44 -2.86
C GLY A 56 -19.76 4.17 -3.64
N GLU A 57 -19.19 5.23 -3.06
CA GLU A 57 -18.16 6.03 -3.73
C GLU A 57 -16.90 5.19 -4.04
N MET A 58 -16.69 4.86 -5.31
CA MET A 58 -15.42 4.33 -5.82
C MET A 58 -14.36 5.43 -5.86
N LYS A 59 -13.88 5.86 -4.68
CA LYS A 59 -12.73 6.75 -4.60
C LYS A 59 -11.45 5.92 -4.71
N ALA A 60 -10.57 6.32 -5.64
CA ALA A 60 -9.21 5.82 -5.66
C ALA A 60 -8.58 6.06 -4.27
N PRO A 61 -7.81 5.10 -3.74
CA PRO A 61 -7.17 5.28 -2.44
C PRO A 61 -6.31 6.56 -2.47
N ALA A 62 -6.52 7.47 -1.52
CA ALA A 62 -5.66 8.63 -1.34
C ALA A 62 -4.25 8.13 -1.00
N PHE A 63 -3.31 8.33 -1.91
CA PHE A 63 -1.92 8.03 -1.68
C PHE A 63 -1.25 9.22 -1.02
N ASP A 64 -0.78 9.02 0.20
CA ASP A 64 0.17 9.96 0.80
C ASP A 64 1.49 9.84 0.02
N MET A 65 1.65 10.69 -0.99
CA MET A 65 2.82 10.76 -1.87
C MET A 65 4.03 11.39 -1.14
N GLY A 66 3.98 11.51 0.19
CA GLY A 66 4.94 12.25 1.00
C GLY A 66 6.24 11.54 1.38
N MET A 67 6.62 10.40 0.78
CA MET A 67 7.80 9.64 1.24
C MET A 67 8.86 9.33 0.18
N PHE A 68 8.82 10.01 -0.98
CA PHE A 68 9.93 9.98 -1.95
C PHE A 68 10.99 11.07 -1.71
N VAL A 69 10.85 11.89 -0.67
CA VAL A 69 11.96 12.78 -0.27
C VAL A 69 13.00 11.95 0.49
N LEU A 70 13.95 11.44 -0.29
CA LEU A 70 15.23 10.94 0.14
C LEU A 70 15.80 11.83 1.26
N ASN A 71 15.80 11.30 2.49
CA ASN A 71 16.74 11.66 3.53
C ASN A 71 17.61 10.43 3.81
#